data_AF-A0A9J7JKR5-F1
#
_entry.id   AF-A0A9J7JKR5-F1
#
_cell.length_a   1.000
_cell.length_b   1.000
_cell.length_c   1.000
_cell.angle_alpha   90.00
_cell.angle_beta   90.00
_cell.angle_gamma   90.00
#
_symmetry.space_group_name_H-M   'P 1'
#
loop_
_entity.id
_entity.type
_entity.pdbx_description
1 polymer ?
#
loop_
_entity_poly.entity_id
_entity_poly.type
_entity_poly.pdbx_seq_one_letter_code
_entity_poly.pdbx_strand_id
1 'polypeptide(L)'
;MQLSLMYPGLWTLLLLLMSNLLLWKDVSSLPNCAIRNGRCFASLEEMLNLAVSMSQDISEQAFKMFTEFDNQYAQSHQLINRSLKKCHTSSLNLPKPRSKALQTHPIVLLKLVKSLLAAWKVPMYHLVKEMPSLKDVPDTMLSKARDIEQKSTGLLEGIKSILSQIQSKDDGDEKYPVWSGQASLKSDTEDARQFAFYNLIRCAGKNAQKVESALMIVRCQILKKNNC
;
A
#
# COMPACT_ATOMS: atom_id res chain seq x y z
N MET A 1 22.50 -54.04 -43.06
CA MET A 1 23.15 -53.02 -42.20
C MET A 1 23.82 -52.04 -43.14
N GLN A 2 23.59 -50.72 -43.18
CA GLN A 2 22.98 -49.76 -42.26
C GLN A 2 22.22 -48.72 -43.09
N LEU A 3 20.98 -48.41 -42.71
CA LEU A 3 20.34 -47.13 -43.06
C LEU A 3 20.72 -46.15 -41.96
N SER A 4 21.70 -45.29 -42.22
CA SER A 4 22.03 -44.21 -41.31
C SER A 4 22.38 -42.97 -42.10
N LEU A 5 21.48 -41.99 -42.05
CA LEU A 5 21.78 -40.56 -42.15
C LEU A 5 20.57 -39.80 -41.60
N MET A 6 20.35 -39.92 -40.29
CA MET A 6 19.58 -38.91 -39.56
C MET A 6 20.43 -37.64 -39.55
N TYR A 7 20.06 -36.69 -40.42
CA TYR A 7 20.70 -35.38 -40.51
C TYR A 7 20.59 -34.64 -39.16
N PRO A 8 21.71 -34.33 -38.48
CA PRO A 8 21.73 -33.59 -37.21
C PRO A 8 21.10 -32.18 -37.32
N GLY A 9 21.04 -31.64 -38.54
CA GLY A 9 20.46 -30.35 -38.85
C GLY A 9 18.94 -30.28 -38.70
N LEU A 10 18.21 -31.38 -38.95
CA LEU A 10 16.75 -31.35 -38.87
C LEU A 10 16.27 -31.32 -37.41
N TRP A 11 17.00 -32.01 -36.53
CA TRP A 11 16.65 -32.09 -35.11
C TRP A 11 16.97 -30.79 -34.37
N THR A 12 18.09 -30.15 -34.71
CA THR A 12 18.45 -28.82 -34.21
C THR A 12 17.48 -27.74 -34.68
N LEU A 13 17.00 -27.82 -35.94
CA LEU A 13 15.96 -26.91 -36.44
C LEU A 13 14.62 -27.10 -35.70
N LEU A 14 14.22 -28.35 -35.43
CA LEU A 14 13.02 -28.65 -34.67
C LEU A 14 13.11 -28.15 -33.22
N LEU A 15 14.27 -28.33 -32.57
CA LEU A 15 14.52 -27.84 -31.21
C LEU A 15 14.51 -26.31 -31.14
N LEU A 16 15.07 -25.62 -32.15
CA LEU A 16 15.00 -24.16 -32.27
C LEU A 16 13.56 -23.68 -32.48
N LEU A 17 12.77 -24.38 -33.30
CA LEU A 17 11.37 -24.04 -33.55
C LEU A 17 10.52 -24.21 -32.27
N MET A 18 10.72 -25.31 -31.54
CA MET A 18 10.03 -25.58 -30.27
C MET A 18 10.48 -24.63 -29.16
N SER A 19 11.75 -24.20 -29.16
CA SER A 19 12.25 -23.19 -28.22
C SER A 19 11.61 -21.82 -28.46
N ASN A 20 11.43 -21.42 -29.72
CA ASN A 20 10.72 -20.17 -30.08
C ASN A 20 9.22 -20.23 -29.74
N LEU A 21 8.58 -21.40 -29.88
CA LEU A 21 7.18 -21.61 -29.45
C LEU A 21 7.02 -21.59 -27.92
N LEU A 22 8.00 -22.10 -27.18
CA LEU A 22 8.01 -22.10 -25.70
C LEU A 22 8.38 -20.72 -25.12
N LEU A 23 9.19 -19.93 -25.82
CA LEU A 23 9.53 -18.54 -25.47
C LEU A 23 8.35 -17.57 -25.62
N TRP A 24 7.28 -17.95 -26.31
CA TRP A 24 6.02 -17.18 -26.38
C TRP A 24 5.06 -17.45 -25.22
N LYS A 25 5.45 -18.25 -24.23
CA LYS A 25 4.60 -18.52 -23.07
C LYS A 25 4.56 -17.37 -22.05
N ASP A 26 5.43 -16.37 -22.21
CA ASP A 26 5.42 -15.12 -21.45
C ASP A 26 5.03 -13.91 -22.30
N VAL A 27 4.15 -14.09 -23.29
CA VAL A 27 3.32 -12.95 -23.72
C VAL A 27 2.35 -12.68 -22.59
N SER A 28 2.76 -11.83 -21.64
CA SER A 28 1.84 -11.14 -20.76
C SER A 28 0.75 -10.57 -21.66
N SER A 29 -0.43 -11.18 -21.66
CA SER A 29 -1.58 -10.63 -22.33
C SER A 29 -1.72 -9.21 -21.82
N LEU A 30 -1.52 -8.25 -22.71
CA LEU A 30 -1.76 -6.84 -22.42
C LEU A 30 -3.15 -6.80 -21.77
N PRO A 31 -3.33 -6.21 -20.58
CA PRO A 31 -4.65 -6.16 -19.98
C PRO A 31 -5.63 -5.61 -21.01
N ASN A 32 -6.82 -6.19 -21.10
CA ASN A 32 -7.90 -5.69 -21.95
C ASN A 32 -8.24 -4.27 -21.50
N CYS A 33 -7.48 -3.28 -21.95
CA CYS A 33 -7.61 -1.91 -21.50
C CYS A 33 -8.69 -1.20 -22.31
N ALA A 34 -9.42 -0.31 -21.66
CA ALA A 34 -10.40 0.52 -22.33
C ALA A 34 -9.66 1.57 -23.19
N ILE A 35 -9.92 1.58 -24.50
CA ILE A 35 -9.37 2.60 -25.39
C ILE A 35 -10.24 3.86 -25.29
N ARG A 36 -9.65 4.98 -24.83
CA ARG A 36 -10.28 6.30 -24.83
C ARG A 36 -9.35 7.30 -25.49
N ASN A 37 -9.82 8.03 -26.50
CA ASN A 37 -9.02 9.00 -27.27
C ASN A 37 -7.68 8.42 -27.80
N GLY A 38 -7.69 7.17 -28.26
CA GLY A 38 -6.49 6.49 -28.78
C GLY A 38 -5.45 6.09 -27.74
N ARG A 39 -5.76 6.22 -26.43
CA ARG A 39 -4.89 5.79 -25.33
C ARG A 39 -5.53 4.62 -24.58
N CYS A 40 -4.69 3.66 -24.20
CA CYS A 40 -5.02 2.51 -23.38
C CYS A 40 -5.13 2.96 -21.91
N PHE A 41 -6.32 2.85 -21.32
CA PHE A 41 -6.55 3.13 -19.91
C PHE A 41 -6.98 1.86 -19.18
N ALA A 42 -6.43 1.65 -17.98
CA ALA A 42 -6.98 0.65 -17.08
C ALA A 42 -8.46 0.97 -16.79
N SER A 43 -9.30 -0.04 -16.82
CA SER A 43 -10.71 0.08 -16.44
C SER A 43 -10.83 0.48 -14.97
N LEU A 44 -11.96 1.10 -14.60
CA LEU A 44 -12.23 1.45 -13.20
C LEU A 44 -12.19 0.20 -12.28
N GLU A 45 -12.62 -0.96 -12.79
CA GLU A 45 -12.52 -2.22 -12.07
C GLU A 45 -11.07 -2.62 -11.80
N GLU A 46 -10.20 -2.60 -12.81
CA GLU A 46 -8.77 -2.92 -12.64
C GLU A 46 -8.10 -1.96 -11.66
N MET A 47 -8.39 -0.66 -11.76
CA MET A 47 -7.85 0.35 -10.85
C MET A 47 -8.27 0.11 -9.40
N LEU A 48 -9.56 -0.20 -9.16
CA LEU A 48 -10.08 -0.50 -7.82
C LEU A 48 -9.51 -1.81 -7.27
N ASN A 49 -9.39 -2.85 -8.10
CA ASN A 49 -8.80 -4.12 -7.70
C ASN A 49 -7.33 -3.94 -7.32
N LEU A 50 -6.56 -3.19 -8.11
CA LEU A 50 -5.17 -2.86 -7.82
C LEU A 50 -5.04 -2.03 -6.53
N ALA A 51 -5.88 -1.01 -6.36
CA ALA A 51 -5.89 -0.19 -5.15
C ALA A 51 -6.18 -1.01 -3.89
N VAL A 52 -7.15 -1.93 -3.95
CA VAL A 52 -7.44 -2.84 -2.82
C VAL A 52 -6.25 -3.76 -2.56
N SER A 53 -5.73 -4.45 -3.58
CA SER A 53 -4.59 -5.35 -3.43
C SER A 53 -3.38 -4.66 -2.81
N MET A 54 -3.05 -3.45 -3.28
CA MET A 54 -1.94 -2.65 -2.75
C MET A 54 -2.21 -2.22 -1.31
N SER A 55 -3.45 -1.84 -0.96
CA SER A 55 -3.81 -1.48 0.41
C SER A 55 -3.74 -2.64 1.39
N GLN A 56 -4.07 -3.86 0.95
CA GLN A 56 -3.97 -5.09 1.74
C GLN A 56 -2.52 -5.40 2.06
N ASP A 57 -1.65 -5.34 1.06
CA ASP A 57 -0.22 -5.55 1.24
C ASP A 57 0.40 -4.48 2.15
N ILE A 58 0.07 -3.20 1.98
CA ILE A 58 0.50 -2.13 2.92
C ILE A 58 0.05 -2.44 4.36
N SER A 59 -1.20 -2.87 4.56
CA SER A 59 -1.75 -3.23 5.87
C SER A 59 -1.01 -4.41 6.50
N GLU A 60 -0.72 -5.44 5.70
CA GLU A 60 0.05 -6.62 6.10
C GLU A 60 1.50 -6.26 6.48
N GLN A 61 2.20 -5.49 5.64
CA GLN A 61 3.56 -5.04 5.93
C GLN A 61 3.60 -4.15 7.18
N ALA A 62 2.62 -3.27 7.36
CA ALA A 62 2.54 -2.41 8.55
C ALA A 62 2.32 -3.23 9.83
N PHE A 63 1.50 -4.28 9.76
CA PHE A 63 1.32 -5.22 10.88
C PHE A 63 2.62 -5.98 11.18
N LYS A 64 3.29 -6.53 10.16
CA LYS A 64 4.57 -7.23 10.32
C LYS A 64 5.65 -6.32 10.91
N MET A 65 5.78 -5.10 10.41
CA MET A 65 6.71 -4.09 10.92
C MET A 65 6.40 -3.73 12.38
N PHE A 66 5.13 -3.56 12.74
CA PHE A 66 4.74 -3.30 14.13
C PHE A 66 5.11 -4.46 15.05
N THR A 67 4.80 -5.70 14.67
CA THR A 67 5.12 -6.89 15.47
C THR A 67 6.64 -7.05 15.65
N GLU A 68 7.41 -6.82 14.60
CA GLU A 68 8.87 -6.85 14.65
C GLU A 68 9.44 -5.77 15.59
N PHE A 69 8.89 -4.55 15.53
CA PHE A 69 9.28 -3.47 16.43
C PHE A 69 8.90 -3.76 17.88
N ASP A 70 7.71 -4.29 18.11
CA ASP A 70 7.20 -4.63 19.45
C ASP A 70 8.08 -5.71 20.11
N ASN A 71 8.45 -6.75 19.36
CA ASN A 71 9.34 -7.80 19.83
C ASN A 71 10.76 -7.28 20.14
N GLN A 72 11.30 -6.40 19.29
CA GLN A 72 12.66 -5.88 19.44
C GLN A 72 12.79 -4.87 20.60
N TYR A 73 11.81 -3.98 20.76
CA TYR A 73 11.93 -2.81 21.62
C TYR A 73 10.86 -2.68 22.70
N ALA A 74 9.66 -3.24 22.52
CA ALA A 74 8.55 -2.97 23.45
C ALA A 74 8.42 -4.00 24.57
N GLN A 75 8.81 -5.26 24.34
CA GLN A 75 8.69 -6.33 25.35
C GLN A 75 9.76 -6.26 26.44
N SER A 76 10.95 -5.72 26.14
CA SER A 76 12.05 -5.55 27.10
C SER A 76 12.03 -4.21 27.85
N HIS A 77 11.38 -3.18 27.29
CA HIS A 77 11.35 -1.82 27.83
C HIS A 77 9.97 -1.46 28.40
N GLN A 78 9.92 -0.55 29.38
CA GLN A 78 8.69 -0.06 30.05
C GLN A 78 7.70 0.72 29.14
N LEU A 79 7.85 0.62 27.81
CA LEU A 79 7.04 1.32 26.81
C LEU A 79 5.56 0.93 26.88
N ILE A 80 5.25 -0.32 27.25
CA ILE A 80 3.88 -0.84 27.40
C ILE A 80 3.11 -0.12 28.53
N ASN A 81 3.82 0.34 29.57
CA ASN A 81 3.22 1.05 30.70
C ASN A 81 3.00 2.55 30.43
N ARG A 82 3.48 3.09 29.30
CA ARG A 82 3.34 4.50 28.96
C ARG A 82 2.01 4.76 28.25
N SER A 83 1.39 5.90 28.57
CA SER A 83 0.13 6.32 27.92
C SER A 83 0.34 6.57 26.42
N LEU A 84 -0.30 5.72 25.61
CA LEU A 84 -0.20 5.78 24.15
C LEU A 84 -0.76 7.10 23.60
N LYS A 85 -0.03 7.72 22.68
CA LYS A 85 -0.44 8.99 22.06
C LYS A 85 -1.56 8.78 21.04
N LYS A 86 -2.50 9.73 20.96
CA LYS A 86 -3.48 9.75 19.85
C LYS A 86 -2.75 9.97 18.52
N CYS A 87 -3.22 9.31 17.47
CA CYS A 87 -2.71 9.52 16.11
C CYS A 87 -3.17 10.89 15.58
N HIS A 88 -2.37 11.55 14.74
CA HIS A 88 -2.72 12.86 14.17
C HIS A 88 -3.96 12.78 13.27
N THR A 89 -4.17 11.64 12.61
CA THR A 89 -5.39 11.35 11.83
C THR A 89 -6.56 10.83 12.68
N SER A 90 -6.56 11.03 14.00
CA SER A 90 -7.64 10.55 14.87
C SER A 90 -8.99 11.22 14.60
N SER A 91 -9.03 12.39 13.95
CA SER A 91 -10.26 13.03 13.46
C SER A 91 -10.77 12.43 12.14
N LEU A 92 -9.92 11.76 11.37
CA LEU A 92 -10.26 11.11 10.11
C LEU A 92 -10.61 9.64 10.38
N ASN A 93 -11.89 9.33 10.46
CA ASN A 93 -12.37 7.97 10.70
C ASN A 93 -13.42 7.55 9.69
N LEU A 94 -13.47 6.24 9.44
CA LEU A 94 -14.62 5.63 8.80
C LEU A 94 -15.88 5.88 9.64
N PRO A 95 -17.03 6.13 8.99
CA PRO A 95 -18.31 6.26 9.70
C PRO A 95 -18.59 5.01 10.53
N LYS A 96 -18.99 5.21 11.79
CA LYS A 96 -19.39 4.14 12.71
C LYS A 96 -20.89 4.22 12.99
N PRO A 97 -21.58 3.08 13.20
CA PRO A 97 -21.07 1.69 13.10
C PRO A 97 -20.78 1.27 11.64
N ARG A 98 -20.24 0.07 11.42
CA ARG A 98 -19.86 -0.45 10.08
C ARG A 98 -21.00 -0.33 9.04
N SER A 99 -22.25 -0.50 9.45
CA SER A 99 -23.43 -0.33 8.57
C SER A 99 -23.50 1.08 7.97
N LYS A 100 -23.13 2.13 8.72
CA LYS A 100 -23.06 3.50 8.21
C LYS A 100 -21.96 3.66 7.17
N ALA A 101 -20.80 3.04 7.37
CA ALA A 101 -19.72 3.04 6.37
C ALA A 101 -20.17 2.38 5.06
N LEU A 102 -20.89 1.25 5.14
CA LEU A 102 -21.42 0.53 3.98
C LEU A 102 -22.48 1.31 3.19
N GLN A 103 -23.15 2.28 3.82
CA GLN A 103 -24.12 3.18 3.19
C GLN A 103 -23.50 4.50 2.73
N THR A 104 -22.25 4.78 3.09
CA THR A 104 -21.58 6.03 2.74
C THR A 104 -21.25 6.03 1.26
N HIS A 105 -21.49 7.17 0.59
CA HIS A 105 -21.24 7.30 -0.84
C HIS A 105 -19.76 6.99 -1.18
N PRO A 106 -19.47 6.18 -2.23
CA PRO A 106 -18.11 5.72 -2.55
C PRO A 106 -17.10 6.87 -2.72
N ILE A 107 -17.52 7.96 -3.36
CA ILE A 107 -16.71 9.18 -3.51
C ILE A 107 -16.25 9.73 -2.16
N VAL A 108 -17.13 9.79 -1.16
CA VAL A 108 -16.79 10.33 0.17
C VAL A 108 -15.73 9.45 0.85
N LEU A 109 -15.82 8.14 0.65
CA LEU A 109 -14.81 7.19 1.15
C LEU A 109 -13.48 7.33 0.41
N LEU A 110 -13.48 7.50 -0.93
CA LEU A 110 -12.26 7.75 -1.71
C LEU A 110 -11.58 9.06 -1.30
N LYS A 111 -12.36 10.10 -1.04
CA LYS A 111 -11.87 11.38 -0.48
C LYS A 111 -11.22 11.18 0.89
N LEU A 112 -11.90 10.48 1.81
CA LEU A 112 -11.30 10.08 3.09
C LEU A 112 -9.96 9.33 2.90
N VAL A 113 -9.88 8.39 1.96
CA VAL A 113 -8.63 7.66 1.65
C VAL A 113 -7.54 8.62 1.15
N LYS A 114 -7.86 9.52 0.21
CA LYS A 114 -6.94 10.56 -0.30
C LYS A 114 -6.38 11.38 0.88
N SER A 115 -7.24 11.89 1.75
CA SER A 115 -6.87 12.64 2.95
C SER A 115 -5.99 11.86 3.92
N LEU A 116 -6.32 10.58 4.20
CA LEU A 116 -5.52 9.72 5.06
C LEU A 116 -4.12 9.49 4.48
N LEU A 117 -4.01 9.12 3.20
CA LEU A 117 -2.72 8.88 2.55
C LEU A 117 -1.87 10.15 2.49
N ALA A 118 -2.48 11.30 2.15
CA ALA A 118 -1.78 12.58 2.11
C ALA A 118 -1.24 13.00 3.49
N ALA A 119 -2.03 12.82 4.56
CA ALA A 119 -1.62 13.11 5.93
C ALA A 119 -0.42 12.28 6.41
N TRP A 120 -0.16 11.13 5.77
CA TRP A 120 0.90 10.20 6.15
C TRP A 120 2.19 10.32 5.34
N LYS A 121 2.22 11.15 4.29
CA LYS A 121 3.45 11.39 3.50
C LYS A 121 4.62 11.86 4.36
N VAL A 122 4.43 12.94 5.11
CA VAL A 122 5.48 13.53 5.96
C VAL A 122 5.89 12.59 7.11
N PRO A 123 4.96 12.00 7.90
CA PRO A 123 5.35 11.05 8.93
C PRO A 123 6.10 9.83 8.40
N MET A 124 5.70 9.26 7.25
CA MET A 124 6.38 8.09 6.68
C MET A 124 7.79 8.42 6.19
N TYR A 125 7.97 9.57 5.54
CA TYR A 125 9.29 10.07 5.17
C TYR A 125 10.23 10.16 6.37
N HIS A 126 9.76 10.77 7.47
CA HIS A 126 10.58 10.87 8.69
C HIS A 126 10.76 9.54 9.39
N LEU A 127 9.79 8.63 9.34
CA LEU A 127 9.95 7.28 9.85
C LEU A 127 11.12 6.59 9.14
N VAL A 128 11.12 6.56 7.81
CA VAL A 128 12.19 5.92 7.02
C VAL A 128 13.54 6.60 7.23
N LYS A 129 13.55 7.93 7.23
CA LYS A 129 14.78 8.72 7.36
C LYS A 129 15.46 8.57 8.72
N GLU A 130 14.68 8.59 9.79
CA GLU A 130 15.22 8.68 11.15
C GLU A 130 15.35 7.29 11.81
N MET A 131 14.66 6.25 11.31
CA MET A 131 14.70 4.89 11.87
C MET A 131 16.12 4.28 12.00
N PRO A 132 17.09 4.55 11.10
CA PRO A 132 18.47 4.12 11.28
C PRO A 132 19.18 4.67 12.54
N SER A 133 18.62 5.69 13.19
CA SER A 133 19.15 6.21 14.46
C SER A 133 18.78 5.34 15.68
N LEU A 134 17.87 4.38 15.52
CA LEU A 134 17.58 3.40 16.56
C LEU A 134 18.73 2.40 16.67
N LYS A 135 19.08 2.03 17.90
CA LYS A 135 20.10 1.02 18.14
C LYS A 135 19.59 -0.34 17.65
N ASP A 136 20.46 -1.11 17.02
CA ASP A 136 20.20 -2.49 16.60
C ASP A 136 18.90 -2.66 15.79
N VAL A 137 18.64 -1.73 14.86
CA VAL A 137 17.46 -1.80 13.98
C VAL A 137 17.59 -2.93 12.96
N PRO A 138 16.61 -3.84 12.87
CA PRO A 138 16.62 -4.88 11.84
C PRO A 138 16.50 -4.31 10.43
N ASP A 139 17.33 -4.78 9.50
CA ASP A 139 17.23 -4.42 8.07
C ASP A 139 15.86 -4.74 7.48
N THR A 140 15.24 -5.82 7.96
CA THR A 140 13.89 -6.25 7.62
C THR A 140 12.81 -5.25 8.04
N MET A 141 13.04 -4.44 9.07
CA MET A 141 12.13 -3.39 9.50
C MET A 141 12.29 -2.15 8.63
N LEU A 142 13.53 -1.75 8.34
CA LEU A 142 13.84 -0.65 7.44
C LEU A 142 13.31 -0.90 6.02
N SER A 143 13.43 -2.13 5.51
CA SER A 143 12.91 -2.48 4.19
C SER A 143 11.38 -2.39 4.13
N LYS A 144 10.68 -2.87 5.15
CA LYS A 144 9.21 -2.72 5.26
C LYS A 144 8.79 -1.25 5.33
N ALA A 145 9.50 -0.43 6.11
CA ALA A 145 9.22 0.99 6.21
C ALA A 145 9.29 1.70 4.85
N ARG A 146 10.35 1.43 4.07
CA ARG A 146 10.54 1.97 2.71
C ARG A 146 9.46 1.47 1.75
N ASP A 147 9.15 0.18 1.80
CA ASP A 147 8.12 -0.42 0.96
C ASP A 147 6.73 0.18 1.23
N ILE A 148 6.37 0.36 2.50
CA ILE A 148 5.13 1.02 2.92
C ILE A 148 5.09 2.47 2.43
N GLU A 149 6.17 3.24 2.60
CA GLU A 149 6.26 4.63 2.13
C GLU A 149 6.04 4.73 0.62
N GLN A 150 6.74 3.90 -0.16
CA GLN A 150 6.67 3.88 -1.61
C GLN A 150 5.27 3.46 -2.09
N LYS A 151 4.75 2.35 -1.57
CA LYS A 151 3.41 1.84 -1.96
C LYS A 151 2.30 2.80 -1.54
N SER A 152 2.40 3.44 -0.38
CA SER A 152 1.42 4.45 0.05
C SER A 152 1.40 5.66 -0.87
N THR A 153 2.57 6.07 -1.37
CA THR A 153 2.68 7.15 -2.36
C THR A 153 2.07 6.74 -3.69
N GLY A 154 2.36 5.53 -4.19
CA GLY A 154 1.75 5.00 -5.40
C GLY A 154 0.23 4.87 -5.28
N LEU A 155 -0.26 4.36 -4.15
CA LEU A 155 -1.68 4.24 -3.86
C LEU A 155 -2.37 5.61 -3.87
N LEU A 156 -1.77 6.65 -3.30
CA LEU A 156 -2.33 8.01 -3.32
C LEU A 156 -2.56 8.51 -4.76
N GLU A 157 -1.58 8.32 -5.64
CA GLU A 157 -1.72 8.70 -7.05
C GLU A 157 -2.78 7.84 -7.78
N GLY A 158 -2.86 6.55 -7.45
CA GLY A 158 -3.93 5.67 -7.94
C GLY A 158 -5.32 6.15 -7.51
N ILE A 159 -5.48 6.59 -6.26
CA ILE A 159 -6.76 7.12 -5.74
C ILE A 159 -7.14 8.44 -6.40
N LYS A 160 -6.18 9.35 -6.63
CA LYS A 160 -6.42 10.58 -7.41
C LYS A 160 -6.88 10.24 -8.84
N SER A 161 -6.26 9.25 -9.46
CA SER A 161 -6.63 8.78 -10.80
C SER A 161 -8.06 8.22 -10.82
N ILE A 162 -8.43 7.36 -9.85
CA ILE A 162 -9.79 6.84 -9.69
C ILE A 162 -10.80 7.97 -9.50
N LEU A 163 -10.51 8.93 -8.61
CA LEU A 163 -11.38 10.08 -8.37
C LEU A 163 -11.61 10.90 -9.64
N SER A 164 -10.56 11.14 -10.45
CA SER A 164 -10.64 11.87 -11.72
C SER A 164 -11.48 11.18 -12.79
N GLN A 165 -11.61 9.84 -12.73
CA GLN A 165 -12.48 9.09 -13.64
C GLN A 165 -13.96 9.18 -13.25
N ILE A 166 -14.24 9.27 -11.94
CA ILE A 166 -15.61 9.22 -11.40
C ILE A 166 -16.21 10.64 -11.24
N GLN A 167 -15.37 11.67 -11.03
CA GLN A 167 -15.80 13.06 -10.87
C GLN A 167 -15.22 13.96 -11.96
N SER A 168 -16.08 14.82 -12.53
CA SER A 168 -15.69 15.81 -13.55
C SER A 168 -15.13 17.12 -12.98
N LYS A 169 -15.26 17.35 -11.66
CA LYS A 169 -14.72 18.53 -10.96
C LYS A 169 -13.64 18.12 -9.96
N ASP A 170 -12.52 18.82 -10.04
CA ASP A 170 -11.48 18.79 -9.01
C ASP A 170 -11.98 19.57 -7.79
N ASP A 171 -12.36 18.85 -6.75
CA ASP A 171 -12.80 19.41 -5.46
C ASP A 171 -11.58 19.81 -4.60
N GLY A 172 -10.62 20.50 -5.19
CA GLY A 172 -9.43 21.04 -4.53
C GLY A 172 -8.62 20.05 -3.67
N ASP A 173 -7.66 20.61 -2.93
CA ASP A 173 -6.93 19.85 -1.93
C ASP A 173 -7.73 19.80 -0.63
N GLU A 174 -8.13 18.58 -0.25
CA GLU A 174 -8.73 18.34 1.05
C GLU A 174 -7.76 18.72 2.16
N LYS A 175 -8.24 19.49 3.14
CA LYS A 175 -7.45 19.82 4.33
C LYS A 175 -7.35 18.57 5.20
N TYR A 176 -6.13 18.12 5.45
CA TYR A 176 -5.85 17.00 6.36
C TYR A 176 -5.02 17.47 7.57
N PRO A 177 -5.10 16.76 8.72
CA PRO A 177 -4.33 17.10 9.91
C PRO A 177 -2.82 17.06 9.65
N VAL A 178 -2.11 18.08 10.09
CA VAL A 178 -0.64 18.14 10.03
C VAL A 178 -0.04 17.31 11.16
N TRP A 179 1.06 16.63 10.88
CA TRP A 179 1.83 15.88 11.88
C TRP A 179 3.00 16.72 12.39
N SER A 180 3.20 16.73 13.71
CA SER A 180 4.23 17.53 14.40
C SER A 180 5.15 16.69 15.30
N GLY A 181 5.35 15.41 14.98
CA GLY A 181 6.11 14.47 15.82
C GLY A 181 7.61 14.39 15.54
N GLN A 182 8.15 15.23 14.65
CA GLN A 182 9.52 15.08 14.14
C GLN A 182 10.59 15.21 15.25
N ALA A 183 10.43 16.17 16.16
CA ALA A 183 11.40 16.39 17.24
C ALA A 183 11.54 15.14 18.13
N SER A 184 10.43 14.43 18.39
CA SER A 184 10.43 13.23 19.22
C SER A 184 11.17 12.05 18.57
N LEU A 185 11.18 11.96 17.24
CA LEU A 185 11.98 10.95 16.52
C LEU A 185 13.49 11.22 16.59
N LYS A 186 13.88 12.47 16.90
CA LYS A 186 15.27 12.92 16.99
C LYS A 186 15.73 13.15 18.43
N SER A 187 14.99 12.62 19.40
CA SER A 187 15.37 12.75 20.81
C SER A 187 16.74 12.13 21.06
N ASP A 188 17.55 12.81 21.87
CA ASP A 188 18.87 12.31 22.32
C ASP A 188 18.72 11.09 23.24
N THR A 189 17.59 10.98 23.92
CA THR A 189 17.27 9.83 24.77
C THR A 189 16.68 8.68 23.97
N GLU A 190 17.31 7.51 24.05
CA GLU A 190 16.92 6.30 23.33
C GLU A 190 15.48 5.87 23.66
N ASP A 191 15.13 5.80 24.95
CA ASP A 191 13.78 5.48 25.41
C ASP A 191 12.68 6.38 24.86
N ALA A 192 12.94 7.68 24.71
CA ALA A 192 11.96 8.60 24.17
C ALA A 192 11.85 8.43 22.65
N ARG A 193 12.98 8.18 21.97
CA ARG A 193 13.03 7.90 20.54
C ARG A 193 12.28 6.62 20.22
N GLN A 194 12.58 5.51 20.90
CA GLN A 194 11.85 4.24 20.77
C GLN A 194 10.35 4.42 21.03
N PHE A 195 9.95 5.17 22.06
CA PHE A 195 8.54 5.45 22.32
C PHE A 195 7.86 6.27 21.20
N ALA A 196 8.59 7.22 20.61
CA ALA A 196 8.09 8.00 19.48
C ALA A 196 7.87 7.13 18.24
N PHE A 197 8.83 6.26 17.90
CA PHE A 197 8.69 5.27 16.82
C PHE A 197 7.55 4.29 17.09
N TYR A 198 7.44 3.77 18.32
CA TYR A 198 6.35 2.87 18.71
C TYR A 198 4.97 3.50 18.41
N ASN A 199 4.77 4.74 18.84
CA ASN A 199 3.51 5.45 18.58
C ASN A 199 3.28 5.70 17.09
N LEU A 200 4.33 6.06 16.35
CA LEU A 200 4.24 6.35 14.92
C LEU A 200 3.89 5.09 14.12
N ILE A 201 4.61 3.98 14.33
CA ILE A 201 4.38 2.68 13.67
C ILE A 201 3.00 2.14 14.01
N ARG A 202 2.59 2.16 15.29
CA ARG A 202 1.25 1.76 15.70
C ARG A 202 0.17 2.59 15.00
N CYS A 203 0.39 3.89 14.87
CA CYS A 203 -0.55 4.77 14.18
C CYS A 203 -0.56 4.54 12.66
N ALA A 204 0.58 4.21 12.05
CA ALA A 204 0.68 3.86 10.64
C ALA A 204 -0.10 2.58 10.33
N GLY A 205 0.02 1.55 11.18
CA GLY A 205 -0.78 0.32 11.06
C GLY A 205 -2.28 0.57 11.17
N LYS A 206 -2.71 1.37 12.16
CA LYS A 206 -4.14 1.79 12.27
C LYS A 206 -4.62 2.58 11.05
N ASN A 207 -3.75 3.39 10.45
CA ASN A 207 -4.09 4.12 9.24
C ASN A 207 -4.24 3.19 8.02
N ALA A 208 -3.31 2.25 7.85
CA ALA A 208 -3.35 1.26 6.77
C ALA A 208 -4.65 0.44 6.81
N GLN A 209 -5.02 -0.07 7.98
CA GLN A 209 -6.28 -0.81 8.17
C GLN A 209 -7.53 0.02 7.80
N LYS A 210 -7.53 1.32 8.12
CA LYS A 210 -8.63 2.22 7.73
C LYS A 210 -8.71 2.39 6.22
N VAL A 211 -7.57 2.61 5.56
CA VAL A 211 -7.48 2.77 4.11
C VAL A 211 -7.95 1.49 3.41
N GLU A 212 -7.43 0.33 3.82
CA GLU A 212 -7.82 -0.98 3.30
C GLU A 212 -9.33 -1.21 3.45
N SER A 213 -9.87 -0.99 4.65
CA SER A 213 -11.30 -1.15 4.92
C SER A 213 -12.17 -0.24 4.06
N ALA A 214 -11.76 1.02 3.88
CA ALA A 214 -12.46 1.98 3.04
C ALA A 214 -12.50 1.51 1.58
N LEU A 215 -11.35 1.10 1.03
CA LEU A 215 -11.22 0.67 -0.36
C LEU A 215 -11.96 -0.62 -0.64
N MET A 216 -11.97 -1.56 0.30
CA MET A 216 -12.84 -2.73 0.20
C MET A 216 -14.31 -2.32 0.05
N ILE A 217 -14.81 -1.43 0.91
CA ILE A 217 -16.20 -0.94 0.83
C ILE A 217 -16.47 -0.26 -0.52
N VAL A 218 -15.59 0.63 -0.97
CA VAL A 218 -15.72 1.33 -2.26
C VAL A 218 -15.80 0.35 -3.42
N ARG A 219 -14.88 -0.63 -3.48
CA ARG A 219 -14.87 -1.63 -4.54
C ARG A 219 -16.20 -2.39 -4.59
N CYS A 220 -16.72 -2.79 -3.43
CA CYS A 220 -17.97 -3.54 -3.32
C CYS A 220 -19.17 -2.74 -3.80
N GLN A 221 -19.26 -1.46 -3.42
CA GLN A 221 -20.33 -0.56 -3.84
C GLN A 221 -20.29 -0.27 -5.35
N ILE A 222 -19.10 0.04 -5.90
CA ILE A 222 -18.96 0.43 -7.31
C ILE A 222 -19.14 -0.78 -8.23
N LEU A 223 -18.53 -1.92 -7.90
CA LEU A 223 -18.57 -3.12 -8.75
C LEU A 223 -19.82 -3.98 -8.49
N LYS A 224 -20.70 -3.59 -7.56
CA LYS A 224 -21.90 -4.33 -7.17
C LYS A 224 -21.61 -5.82 -6.88
N LYS A 225 -20.47 -6.11 -6.25
CA LYS A 225 -20.09 -7.48 -5.90
C LYS A 225 -20.84 -7.90 -4.63
N ASN A 226 -21.66 -8.95 -4.73
CA ASN A 226 -22.50 -9.44 -3.64
C ASN A 226 -21.72 -10.16 -2.52
N ASN A 227 -20.50 -10.64 -2.79
CA ASN A 227 -19.62 -11.28 -1.80
C ASN A 227 -18.51 -10.32 -1.37
N CYS A 228 -18.92 -9.42 -0.48
CA CYS A 228 -18.16 -8.41 0.22
C CYS A 228 -18.73 -8.29 1.65
#